data_AF-A0A9D6FVZ9-F1
#
_entry.id   AF-A0A9D6FVZ9-F1
#
_cell.length_a   1.000
_cell.length_b   1.000
_cell.length_c   1.000
_cell.angle_alpha   90.00
_cell.angle_beta   90.00
_cell.angle_gamma   90.00
#
_symmetry.space_group_name_H-M   'P 1'
#
loop_
_entity.id
_entity.type
_entity.pdbx_description
1 polymer ?
#
loop_
_entity_poly.entity_id
_entity_poly.type
_entity_poly.pdbx_seq_one_letter_code
_entity_poly.pdbx_strand_id
1 'polypeptide(L)'
;MTLPLPPRSIIRCDAATAQDVHDQLTSVIAGHPQATTTYRFYEEIDTWLGPWGSGGYPIGYGKFYNIAFSTNEHLRGNPTAAHWVWRTTIYLQEALRDWVVARVRDCTIGSVTEAQLRRAAFDSHPAAYDRGGLATVILAAPEMIPIIATIPGAEFSPGSENFGATIRQVFVTLERVAPQVVGGGLAALAGPAHTGVLRRAMDMDRRRMLGEMAISRELADLRRTIESGRVDHIPWLDAIIARLNAREFPDQGFARAAREVVAAAQARRRWVAEYYRGMSFHPSGVYLRR
;
A
#
# COMPACT_ATOMS: atom_id res chain seq x y z
N MET A 1 2.89 16.65 -3.33
CA MET A 1 2.29 16.68 -4.68
C MET A 1 2.58 15.34 -5.31
N THR A 2 1.56 14.52 -5.54
CA THR A 2 1.67 13.35 -6.43
C THR A 2 1.96 13.89 -7.83
N LEU A 3 2.93 13.29 -8.54
CA LEU A 3 3.08 13.59 -9.95
C LEU A 3 1.87 12.96 -10.66
N PRO A 4 1.15 13.70 -11.52
CA PRO A 4 0.02 13.14 -12.23
C PRO A 4 0.49 12.08 -13.23
N LEU A 5 -0.24 10.96 -13.30
CA LEU A 5 0.01 9.91 -14.29
C LEU A 5 -0.01 10.50 -15.71
N PRO A 6 0.90 10.05 -16.60
CA PRO A 6 0.97 10.60 -17.95
C PRO A 6 -0.36 10.35 -18.70
N PRO A 7 -0.89 11.31 -19.47
CA PRO A 7 -2.13 11.12 -20.21
C PRO A 7 -2.06 9.90 -21.14
N ARG A 8 -3.12 9.07 -21.16
CA ARG A 8 -3.16 7.81 -21.93
C ARG A 8 -2.85 7.99 -23.42
N SER A 9 -3.24 9.12 -23.99
CA SER A 9 -3.03 9.45 -25.41
C SER A 9 -1.56 9.68 -25.80
N ILE A 10 -0.68 9.89 -24.82
CA ILE A 10 0.76 10.13 -25.06
C ILE A 10 1.66 9.12 -24.36
N ILE A 11 1.09 8.07 -23.75
CA ILE A 11 1.88 6.99 -23.14
C ILE A 11 2.66 6.27 -24.23
N ARG A 12 3.98 6.25 -24.09
CA ARG A 12 4.86 5.45 -24.92
C ARG A 12 4.97 4.04 -24.34
N CYS A 13 5.05 3.05 -25.22
CA CYS A 13 5.25 1.65 -24.82
C CYS A 13 6.73 1.34 -24.64
N ASP A 14 7.39 2.04 -23.73
CA ASP A 14 8.81 1.84 -23.44
C ASP A 14 9.05 1.58 -21.96
N ALA A 15 10.24 1.04 -21.66
CA ALA A 15 10.61 0.67 -20.31
C ALA A 15 10.64 1.88 -19.35
N ALA A 16 10.99 3.07 -19.84
CA ALA A 16 11.07 4.27 -19.02
C ALA A 16 9.67 4.76 -18.64
N THR A 17 8.73 4.79 -19.57
CA THR A 17 7.33 5.14 -19.29
C THR A 17 6.64 4.10 -18.41
N ALA A 18 6.91 2.82 -18.61
CA ALA A 18 6.40 1.77 -17.73
C ALA A 18 6.94 1.91 -16.29
N GLN A 19 8.21 2.28 -16.14
CA GLN A 19 8.81 2.54 -14.83
C GLN A 19 8.24 3.80 -14.17
N ASP A 20 8.03 4.87 -14.93
CA ASP A 20 7.41 6.10 -14.41
C ASP A 20 5.98 5.82 -13.89
N VAL A 21 5.16 5.10 -14.67
CA VAL A 21 3.82 4.66 -14.22
C VAL A 21 3.91 3.78 -12.98
N HIS A 22 4.86 2.84 -12.93
CA HIS A 22 5.08 1.98 -11.77
C HIS A 22 5.38 2.81 -10.51
N ASP A 23 6.29 3.77 -10.60
CA ASP A 23 6.75 4.56 -9.46
C ASP A 23 5.65 5.50 -8.96
N GLN A 24 4.90 6.11 -9.87
CA GLN A 24 3.77 6.98 -9.53
C GLN A 24 2.61 6.20 -8.89
N LEU A 25 2.26 5.04 -9.43
CA LEU A 25 1.24 4.20 -8.81
C LEU A 25 1.69 3.64 -7.47
N THR A 26 2.97 3.24 -7.34
CA THR A 26 3.54 2.76 -6.07
C THR A 26 3.46 3.84 -4.99
N SER A 27 3.73 5.10 -5.31
CA SER A 27 3.73 6.16 -4.29
C SER A 27 2.37 6.38 -3.61
N VAL A 28 1.28 5.97 -4.27
CA VAL A 28 -0.11 6.09 -3.78
C VAL A 28 -0.71 4.77 -3.27
N ILE A 29 0.06 3.67 -3.28
CA ILE A 29 -0.31 2.42 -2.61
C ILE A 29 -0.30 2.64 -1.09
N ALA A 30 -1.23 2.01 -0.37
CA ALA A 30 -1.27 2.01 1.07
C ALA A 30 0.11 1.67 1.66
N GLY A 31 0.51 2.38 2.70
CA GLY A 31 1.84 2.20 3.30
C GLY A 31 2.96 3.01 2.65
N HIS A 32 2.71 3.70 1.54
CA HIS A 32 3.62 4.71 1.02
C HIS A 32 3.27 6.12 1.55
N PRO A 33 4.26 7.02 1.70
CA PRO A 33 4.03 8.35 2.25
C PRO A 33 3.00 9.20 1.49
N GLN A 34 2.85 9.03 0.18
CA GLN A 34 1.90 9.83 -0.61
C GLN A 34 0.46 9.30 -0.56
N ALA A 35 0.24 8.06 -0.08
CA ALA A 35 -1.08 7.51 0.17
C ALA A 35 -1.71 8.13 1.42
N THR A 36 -2.37 9.27 1.27
CA THR A 36 -3.04 10.00 2.38
C THR A 36 -4.14 9.19 3.04
N THR A 37 -4.71 8.24 2.31
CA THR A 37 -5.68 7.24 2.75
C THR A 37 -5.27 5.87 2.20
N THR A 38 -5.82 4.79 2.77
CA THR A 38 -5.59 3.42 2.26
C THR A 38 -6.20 3.17 0.89
N TYR A 39 -7.16 3.98 0.47
CA TYR A 39 -7.88 3.83 -0.79
C TYR A 39 -7.44 4.82 -1.88
N ARG A 40 -6.43 5.66 -1.62
CA ARG A 40 -5.98 6.69 -2.57
C ARG A 40 -5.64 6.10 -3.95
N PHE A 41 -4.95 4.96 -3.96
CA PHE A 41 -4.63 4.21 -5.18
C PHE A 41 -5.85 4.01 -6.09
N TYR A 42 -7.01 3.64 -5.54
CA TYR A 42 -8.21 3.40 -6.34
C TYR A 42 -8.78 4.68 -6.96
N GLU A 43 -8.64 5.82 -6.28
CA GLU A 43 -9.04 7.13 -6.83
C GLU A 43 -8.16 7.53 -8.02
N GLU A 44 -6.85 7.29 -7.90
CA GLU A 44 -5.88 7.57 -8.98
C GLU A 44 -6.14 6.67 -10.19
N ILE A 45 -6.40 5.38 -9.96
CA ILE A 45 -6.75 4.44 -11.03
C ILE A 45 -8.07 4.82 -11.73
N ASP A 46 -9.12 5.19 -11.00
CA ASP A 46 -10.38 5.62 -11.61
C ASP A 46 -10.21 6.90 -12.42
N THR A 47 -9.48 7.89 -11.87
CA THR A 47 -9.23 9.16 -12.55
C THR A 47 -8.45 8.96 -13.84
N TRP A 48 -7.51 8.01 -13.86
CA TRP A 48 -6.60 7.83 -14.98
C TRP A 48 -7.09 6.86 -16.07
N LEU A 49 -7.66 5.72 -15.67
CA LEU A 49 -8.15 4.70 -16.61
C LEU A 49 -9.64 4.87 -16.93
N GLY A 50 -10.40 5.46 -16.01
CA GLY A 50 -11.81 5.80 -16.17
C GLY A 50 -12.01 7.24 -16.66
N PRO A 51 -13.00 8.00 -16.13
CA PRO A 51 -13.71 7.76 -14.87
C PRO A 51 -14.90 6.80 -15.02
N TRP A 52 -14.97 5.77 -14.16
CA TRP A 52 -16.13 4.88 -14.06
C TRP A 52 -16.99 5.18 -12.83
N GLY A 53 -16.42 5.89 -11.84
CA GLY A 53 -17.14 6.32 -10.64
C GLY A 53 -17.71 5.14 -9.84
N SER A 54 -18.82 5.35 -9.15
CA SER A 54 -19.43 4.34 -8.26
C SER A 54 -19.88 3.06 -8.96
N GLY A 55 -20.03 3.05 -10.29
CA GLY A 55 -20.32 1.84 -11.07
C GLY A 55 -19.08 1.02 -11.40
N GLY A 56 -17.89 1.63 -11.40
CA GLY A 56 -16.63 0.96 -11.71
C GLY A 56 -16.00 0.26 -10.52
N TYR A 57 -15.14 -0.72 -10.82
CA TYR A 57 -14.39 -1.48 -9.83
C TYR A 57 -13.59 -0.60 -8.87
N PRO A 58 -12.80 0.41 -9.31
CA PRO A 58 -11.93 1.11 -8.38
C PRO A 58 -12.69 1.81 -7.25
N ILE A 59 -13.77 2.53 -7.57
CA ILE A 59 -14.54 3.28 -6.56
C ILE A 59 -15.64 2.41 -5.94
N GLY A 60 -16.47 1.78 -6.77
CA GLY A 60 -17.64 1.01 -6.33
C GLY A 60 -17.30 -0.27 -5.57
N TYR A 61 -16.12 -0.87 -5.83
CA TYR A 61 -15.68 -2.09 -5.16
C TYR A 61 -14.40 -1.87 -4.34
N GLY A 62 -13.29 -1.51 -5.00
CA GLY A 62 -11.96 -1.41 -4.39
C GLY A 62 -11.92 -0.45 -3.20
N LYS A 63 -12.30 0.82 -3.41
CA LYS A 63 -12.38 1.83 -2.36
C LYS A 63 -13.46 1.50 -1.33
N PHE A 64 -14.65 1.09 -1.76
CA PHE A 64 -15.75 0.73 -0.86
C PHE A 64 -15.33 -0.34 0.16
N TYR A 65 -14.81 -1.48 -0.32
CA TYR A 65 -14.37 -2.56 0.56
C TYR A 65 -13.11 -2.22 1.33
N ASN A 66 -12.18 -1.45 0.76
CA ASN A 66 -11.03 -0.97 1.52
C ASN A 66 -11.47 -0.17 2.76
N ILE A 67 -12.46 0.71 2.61
CA ILE A 67 -13.03 1.45 3.74
C ILE A 67 -13.70 0.48 4.71
N ALA A 68 -14.59 -0.39 4.22
CA ALA A 68 -15.33 -1.33 5.07
C ALA A 68 -14.41 -2.23 5.92
N PHE A 69 -13.32 -2.75 5.35
CA PHE A 69 -12.33 -3.54 6.08
C PHE A 69 -11.48 -2.70 7.03
N SER A 70 -10.99 -1.53 6.58
CA SER A 70 -10.06 -0.72 7.37
C SER A 70 -10.70 0.04 8.52
N THR A 71 -12.02 0.26 8.50
CA THR A 71 -12.74 0.96 9.57
C THR A 71 -13.52 0.03 10.50
N ASN A 72 -13.66 -1.26 10.18
CA ASN A 72 -14.36 -2.23 11.01
C ASN A 72 -13.71 -2.36 12.41
N GLU A 73 -14.49 -2.11 13.46
CA GLU A 73 -13.98 -2.05 14.84
C GLU A 73 -13.45 -3.39 15.33
N HIS A 74 -14.09 -4.50 14.97
CA HIS A 74 -13.64 -5.83 15.38
C HIS A 74 -12.31 -6.20 14.73
N LEU A 75 -12.17 -5.97 13.42
CA LEU A 75 -10.93 -6.25 12.70
C LEU A 75 -9.77 -5.36 13.19
N ARG A 76 -10.05 -4.08 13.51
CA ARG A 76 -9.07 -3.16 14.08
C ARG A 76 -8.69 -3.52 15.52
N GLY A 77 -9.63 -4.05 16.30
CA GLY A 77 -9.43 -4.48 17.67
C GLY A 77 -8.56 -5.74 17.81
N ASN A 78 -8.45 -6.54 16.75
CA ASN A 78 -7.60 -7.73 16.72
C ASN A 78 -6.29 -7.45 15.94
N PRO A 79 -5.11 -7.48 16.58
CA PRO A 79 -3.84 -7.14 15.92
C PRO A 79 -3.50 -8.01 14.70
N THR A 80 -3.84 -9.30 14.74
CA THR A 80 -3.61 -10.24 13.62
C THR A 80 -4.49 -9.88 12.44
N ALA A 81 -5.78 -9.63 12.66
CA ALA A 81 -6.71 -9.26 11.60
C ALA A 81 -6.40 -7.87 11.03
N ALA A 82 -6.09 -6.88 11.89
CA ALA A 82 -5.70 -5.54 11.45
C ALA A 82 -4.46 -5.57 10.53
N HIS A 83 -3.46 -6.39 10.89
CA HIS A 83 -2.27 -6.55 10.07
C HIS A 83 -2.56 -7.27 8.74
N TRP A 84 -3.43 -8.28 8.77
CA TRP A 84 -3.90 -8.94 7.55
C TRP A 84 -4.64 -7.97 6.62
N VAL A 85 -5.55 -7.14 7.15
CA VAL A 85 -6.27 -6.11 6.36
C VAL A 85 -5.28 -5.15 5.70
N TRP A 86 -4.28 -4.69 6.46
CA TRP A 86 -3.24 -3.80 5.96
C TRP A 86 -2.44 -4.43 4.81
N ARG A 87 -1.86 -5.61 5.03
CA ARG A 87 -1.04 -6.28 4.01
C ARG A 87 -1.85 -6.69 2.79
N THR A 88 -3.05 -7.20 3.01
CA THR A 88 -3.96 -7.57 1.92
C THR A 88 -4.31 -6.37 1.05
N THR A 89 -4.58 -5.21 1.66
CA THR A 89 -4.81 -3.96 0.93
C THR A 89 -3.62 -3.63 0.02
N ILE A 90 -2.40 -3.68 0.56
CA ILE A 90 -1.18 -3.40 -0.20
C ILE A 90 -1.04 -4.38 -1.37
N TYR A 91 -1.16 -5.69 -1.12
CA TYR A 91 -0.98 -6.70 -2.16
C TYR A 91 -2.04 -6.66 -3.27
N LEU A 92 -3.28 -6.27 -2.96
CA LEU A 92 -4.30 -6.04 -3.98
C LEU A 92 -3.94 -4.85 -4.87
N GLN A 93 -3.43 -3.77 -4.29
CA GLN A 93 -3.04 -2.57 -5.03
C GLN A 93 -1.76 -2.79 -5.86
N GLU A 94 -0.77 -3.51 -5.32
CA GLU A 94 0.43 -3.92 -6.05
C GLU A 94 0.07 -4.79 -7.25
N ALA A 95 -0.79 -5.79 -7.06
CA ALA A 95 -1.21 -6.66 -8.16
C ALA A 95 -1.89 -5.88 -9.30
N LEU A 96 -2.74 -4.90 -8.94
CA LEU A 96 -3.39 -4.05 -9.93
C LEU A 96 -2.40 -3.09 -10.60
N ARG A 97 -1.45 -2.50 -9.85
CA ARG A 97 -0.35 -1.71 -10.40
C ARG A 97 0.42 -2.52 -11.43
N ASP A 98 0.86 -3.73 -11.07
CA ASP A 98 1.69 -4.57 -11.93
C ASP A 98 0.95 -4.96 -13.21
N TRP A 99 -0.35 -5.25 -13.10
CA TRP A 99 -1.21 -5.48 -14.26
C TRP A 99 -1.29 -4.25 -15.18
N VAL A 100 -1.49 -3.06 -14.60
CA VAL A 100 -1.55 -1.79 -15.33
C VAL A 100 -0.21 -1.49 -16.05
N VAL A 101 0.91 -1.66 -15.35
CA VAL A 101 2.26 -1.48 -15.91
C VAL A 101 2.51 -2.47 -17.04
N ALA A 102 2.01 -3.71 -16.94
CA ALA A 102 2.09 -4.66 -18.05
C ALA A 102 1.29 -4.17 -19.27
N ARG A 103 0.11 -3.58 -19.10
CA ARG A 103 -0.66 -2.99 -20.22
C ARG A 103 0.06 -1.81 -20.87
N VAL A 104 0.85 -1.04 -20.12
CA VAL A 104 1.73 0.01 -20.68
C VAL A 104 2.81 -0.62 -21.56
N ARG A 105 3.51 -1.64 -21.04
CA ARG A 105 4.56 -2.36 -21.79
C ARG A 105 4.03 -3.01 -23.06
N ASP A 106 2.81 -3.54 -23.01
CA ASP A 106 2.18 -4.25 -24.13
C ASP A 106 1.49 -3.31 -25.15
N CYS A 107 1.59 -1.98 -25.00
CA CYS A 107 0.82 -1.02 -25.80
C CYS A 107 -0.71 -1.16 -25.73
N THR A 108 -1.25 -1.77 -24.67
CA THR A 108 -2.69 -2.04 -24.54
C THR A 108 -3.39 -1.12 -23.53
N ILE A 109 -2.65 -0.25 -22.83
CA ILE A 109 -3.23 0.65 -21.82
C ILE A 109 -4.32 1.59 -22.37
N GLY A 110 -4.23 1.99 -23.64
CA GLY A 110 -5.21 2.85 -24.31
C GLY A 110 -6.57 2.19 -24.56
N SER A 111 -6.64 0.85 -24.56
CA SER A 111 -7.88 0.09 -24.81
C SER A 111 -8.41 -0.66 -23.59
N VAL A 112 -7.76 -0.51 -22.43
CA VAL A 112 -8.24 -1.09 -21.16
C VAL A 112 -9.67 -0.65 -20.87
N THR A 113 -10.54 -1.63 -20.64
CA THR A 113 -11.92 -1.44 -20.20
C THR A 113 -12.09 -1.70 -18.70
N GLU A 114 -13.21 -1.22 -18.15
CA GLU A 114 -13.60 -1.47 -16.76
C GLU A 114 -13.64 -2.98 -16.46
N ALA A 115 -14.29 -3.76 -17.34
CA ALA A 115 -14.43 -5.20 -17.15
C ALA A 115 -13.09 -5.94 -17.13
N GLN A 116 -12.12 -5.49 -17.94
CA GLN A 116 -10.76 -6.06 -17.94
C GLN A 116 -10.03 -5.75 -16.62
N LEU A 117 -10.12 -4.50 -16.14
CA LEU A 117 -9.53 -4.11 -14.86
C LEU A 117 -10.17 -4.86 -13.69
N ARG A 118 -11.51 -4.93 -13.66
CA ARG A 118 -12.30 -5.65 -12.66
C ARG A 118 -11.87 -7.11 -12.58
N ARG A 119 -11.82 -7.78 -13.74
CA ARG A 119 -11.38 -9.18 -13.82
C ARG A 119 -9.97 -9.36 -13.28
N ALA A 120 -9.02 -8.54 -13.72
CA ALA A 120 -7.64 -8.61 -13.25
C ALA A 120 -7.53 -8.43 -11.73
N ALA A 121 -8.34 -7.52 -11.18
CA ALA A 121 -8.39 -7.33 -9.75
C ALA A 121 -8.91 -8.58 -9.03
N PHE A 122 -10.08 -9.12 -9.42
CA PHE A 122 -10.64 -10.35 -8.83
C PHE A 122 -9.69 -11.54 -8.94
N ASP A 123 -9.04 -11.73 -10.09
CA ASP A 123 -8.08 -12.81 -10.32
C ASP A 123 -6.88 -12.74 -9.35
N SER A 124 -6.54 -11.55 -8.83
CA SER A 124 -5.45 -11.36 -7.86
C SER A 124 -5.82 -11.66 -6.40
N HIS A 125 -7.11 -11.68 -6.04
CA HIS A 125 -7.54 -11.75 -4.64
C HIS A 125 -7.03 -12.98 -3.89
N PRO A 126 -7.12 -14.21 -4.44
CA PRO A 126 -6.66 -15.39 -3.70
C PRO A 126 -5.16 -15.34 -3.36
N ALA A 127 -4.33 -14.78 -4.24
CA ALA A 127 -2.90 -14.61 -3.98
C ALA A 127 -2.64 -13.49 -2.97
N ALA A 128 -3.37 -12.37 -3.05
CA ALA A 128 -3.26 -11.28 -2.09
C ALA A 128 -3.69 -11.70 -0.67
N TYR A 129 -4.75 -12.50 -0.55
CA TYR A 129 -5.26 -12.99 0.74
C TYR A 129 -4.28 -13.96 1.40
N ASP A 130 -3.72 -14.87 0.63
CA ASP A 130 -2.68 -15.80 1.07
C ASP A 130 -1.41 -15.05 1.52
N ARG A 131 -0.86 -14.18 0.65
CA ARG A 131 0.31 -13.34 0.97
C ARG A 131 0.05 -12.42 2.17
N GLY A 132 -1.17 -11.90 2.30
CA GLY A 132 -1.63 -11.09 3.42
C GLY A 132 -1.63 -11.84 4.76
N GLY A 133 -1.62 -13.17 4.72
CA GLY A 133 -1.58 -14.03 5.91
C GLY A 133 -2.96 -14.47 6.39
N LEU A 134 -3.93 -14.69 5.49
CA LEU A 134 -5.28 -15.13 5.87
C LEU A 134 -5.23 -16.44 6.68
N ALA A 135 -4.30 -17.35 6.36
CA ALA A 135 -4.07 -18.56 7.13
C ALA A 135 -3.72 -18.27 8.59
N THR A 136 -2.90 -17.25 8.85
CA THR A 136 -2.56 -16.82 10.22
C THR A 136 -3.79 -16.28 10.94
N VAL A 137 -4.65 -15.53 10.26
CA VAL A 137 -5.92 -15.07 10.85
C VAL A 137 -6.80 -16.26 11.22
N ILE A 138 -6.93 -17.27 10.35
CA ILE A 138 -7.75 -18.45 10.64
C ILE A 138 -7.22 -19.23 11.86
N LEU A 139 -5.90 -19.33 12.02
CA LEU A 139 -5.30 -20.07 13.13
C LEU A 139 -5.27 -19.28 14.44
N ALA A 140 -5.00 -17.97 14.38
CA ALA A 140 -4.75 -17.14 15.56
C ALA A 140 -5.92 -16.23 15.96
N ALA A 141 -6.90 -16.04 15.08
CA ALA A 141 -8.10 -15.23 15.30
C ALA A 141 -9.31 -15.80 14.50
N PRO A 142 -9.65 -17.09 14.68
CA PRO A 142 -10.72 -17.74 13.92
C PRO A 142 -12.08 -17.03 14.04
N GLU A 143 -12.34 -16.35 15.15
CA GLU A 143 -13.54 -15.54 15.39
C GLU A 143 -13.67 -14.32 14.45
N MET A 144 -12.59 -13.92 13.77
CA MET A 144 -12.60 -12.86 12.77
C MET A 144 -13.09 -13.32 11.39
N ILE A 145 -13.09 -14.63 11.12
CA ILE A 145 -13.46 -15.18 9.80
C ILE A 145 -14.91 -14.89 9.42
N PRO A 146 -15.91 -15.03 10.31
CA PRO A 146 -17.28 -14.61 10.00
C PRO A 146 -17.40 -13.12 9.67
N ILE A 147 -16.60 -12.27 10.33
CA ILE A 147 -16.61 -10.82 10.09
C ILE A 147 -16.02 -10.50 8.72
N ILE A 148 -14.88 -11.13 8.38
CA ILE A 148 -14.23 -10.99 7.08
C ILE A 148 -15.16 -11.44 5.94
N ALA A 149 -15.88 -12.55 6.13
CA ALA A 149 -16.78 -13.10 5.13
C ALA A 149 -18.07 -12.30 4.93
N THR A 150 -18.57 -11.63 5.99
CA THR A 150 -19.84 -10.87 5.92
C THR A 150 -19.67 -9.48 5.32
N ILE A 151 -18.47 -8.89 5.34
CA ILE A 151 -18.20 -7.57 4.73
C ILE A 151 -18.60 -7.55 3.23
N PRO A 152 -18.16 -8.50 2.37
CA PRO A 152 -18.65 -8.60 0.99
C PRO A 152 -20.01 -9.31 0.85
N GLY A 153 -20.80 -9.41 1.93
CA GLY A 153 -22.06 -10.15 2.00
C GLY A 153 -23.04 -9.86 0.86
N ALA A 154 -23.15 -8.59 0.46
CA ALA A 154 -24.03 -8.16 -0.63
C ALA A 154 -23.62 -8.73 -2.01
N GLU A 155 -22.34 -9.04 -2.22
CA GLU A 155 -21.84 -9.61 -3.46
C GLU A 155 -22.22 -11.08 -3.63
N PHE A 156 -22.65 -11.74 -2.56
CA PHE A 156 -23.19 -13.11 -2.63
C PHE A 156 -24.67 -13.15 -3.02
N SER A 157 -25.29 -12.00 -3.32
CA SER A 157 -26.61 -11.98 -3.96
C SER A 157 -26.49 -12.42 -5.42
N PRO A 158 -27.31 -13.37 -5.91
CA PRO A 158 -27.29 -13.79 -7.32
C PRO A 158 -27.54 -12.65 -8.32
N GLY A 159 -28.12 -11.53 -7.87
CA GLY A 159 -28.33 -10.33 -8.67
C GLY A 159 -27.14 -9.35 -8.68
N SER A 160 -26.07 -9.60 -7.93
CA SER A 160 -24.87 -8.75 -7.97
C SER A 160 -24.08 -8.99 -9.27
N GLU A 161 -23.62 -7.89 -9.89
CA GLU A 161 -22.68 -7.93 -11.03
C GLU A 161 -21.36 -8.65 -10.69
N ASN A 162 -21.01 -8.79 -9.40
CA ASN A 162 -19.81 -9.46 -8.94
C ASN A 162 -20.03 -10.88 -8.40
N PHE A 163 -21.26 -11.40 -8.43
CA PHE A 163 -21.60 -12.68 -7.78
C PHE A 163 -20.68 -13.84 -8.20
N GLY A 164 -20.55 -14.06 -9.51
CA GLY A 164 -19.72 -15.15 -10.04
C GLY A 164 -18.23 -15.01 -9.70
N ALA A 165 -17.71 -13.78 -9.69
CA ALA A 165 -16.31 -13.51 -9.33
C ALA A 165 -16.06 -13.76 -7.83
N THR A 166 -16.98 -13.28 -6.99
CA THR A 166 -16.91 -13.42 -5.52
C THR A 166 -16.99 -14.89 -5.10
N ILE A 167 -17.91 -15.67 -5.68
CA ILE A 167 -18.02 -17.12 -5.40
C ILE A 167 -16.73 -17.85 -5.78
N ARG A 168 -16.18 -17.59 -6.97
CA ARG A 168 -14.92 -18.22 -7.42
C ARG A 168 -13.76 -17.89 -6.48
N GLN A 169 -13.65 -16.63 -6.08
CA GLN A 169 -12.63 -16.19 -5.14
C GLN A 169 -12.71 -16.94 -3.80
N VAL A 170 -13.92 -17.13 -3.25
CA VAL A 170 -14.11 -17.90 -2.02
C VAL A 170 -13.64 -19.34 -2.19
N PHE A 171 -14.07 -20.03 -3.25
CA PHE A 171 -13.65 -21.42 -3.49
C PHE A 171 -12.14 -21.57 -3.64
N VAL A 172 -11.50 -20.73 -4.47
CA VAL A 172 -10.03 -20.78 -4.67
C VAL A 172 -9.28 -20.46 -3.37
N THR A 173 -9.78 -19.53 -2.57
CA THR A 173 -9.18 -19.19 -1.28
C THR A 173 -9.34 -20.35 -0.29
N LEU A 174 -10.51 -20.98 -0.23
CA LEU A 174 -10.75 -22.15 0.62
C LEU A 174 -9.89 -23.34 0.21
N GLU A 175 -9.76 -23.65 -1.08
CA GLU A 175 -8.87 -24.73 -1.56
C GLU A 175 -7.42 -24.53 -1.15
N ARG A 176 -6.91 -23.29 -1.19
CA ARG A 176 -5.53 -22.98 -0.80
C ARG A 176 -5.31 -23.08 0.71
N VAL A 177 -6.31 -22.74 1.51
CA VAL A 177 -6.15 -22.61 2.96
C VAL A 177 -6.65 -23.86 3.71
N ALA A 178 -7.60 -24.61 3.17
CA ALA A 178 -8.18 -25.81 3.79
C ALA A 178 -7.13 -26.85 4.25
N PRO A 179 -6.06 -27.17 3.50
CA PRO A 179 -5.02 -28.10 3.97
C PRO A 179 -4.32 -27.62 5.25
N GLN A 180 -4.17 -26.30 5.42
CA GLN A 180 -3.52 -25.69 6.57
C GLN A 180 -4.45 -25.66 7.79
N VAL A 181 -5.76 -25.50 7.57
CA VAL A 181 -6.79 -25.50 8.63
C VAL A 181 -7.05 -26.91 9.16
N VAL A 182 -7.15 -27.91 8.28
CA VAL A 182 -7.36 -29.31 8.69
C VAL A 182 -6.13 -29.88 9.39
N GLY A 183 -4.93 -29.51 8.95
CA GLY A 183 -3.68 -29.88 9.65
C GLY A 183 -3.50 -29.15 11.00
N GLY A 184 -3.89 -27.88 11.09
CA GLY A 184 -3.78 -27.07 12.31
C GLY A 184 -4.82 -27.42 13.38
N GLY A 185 -6.06 -27.73 12.98
CA GLY A 185 -7.15 -28.09 13.89
C GLY A 185 -6.93 -29.42 14.62
N LEU A 186 -6.27 -30.39 13.98
CA LEU A 186 -5.89 -31.66 14.64
C LEU A 186 -4.66 -31.51 15.54
N ALA A 187 -3.73 -30.59 15.22
CA ALA A 187 -2.56 -30.31 16.05
C ALA A 187 -2.89 -29.44 17.29
N ALA A 188 -3.94 -28.64 17.25
CA ALA A 188 -4.40 -27.81 18.38
C ALA A 188 -5.13 -28.61 19.47
N LEU A 189 -5.63 -29.81 19.16
CA LEU A 189 -6.35 -30.69 20.10
C LEU A 189 -5.46 -31.74 20.79
N ALA A 190 -4.20 -31.87 20.38
CA ALA A 190 -3.22 -32.71 21.06
C ALA A 190 -2.28 -31.84 21.90
N GLY A 191 -2.30 -31.99 23.23
CA GLY A 191 -1.54 -31.18 24.20
C GLY A 191 0.00 -31.17 24.04
N PRO A 192 0.74 -30.94 25.13
CA PRO A 192 1.69 -29.84 25.40
C PRO A 192 2.85 -29.59 24.38
N ALA A 193 2.60 -29.68 23.08
CA ALA A 193 3.58 -29.40 22.01
C ALA A 193 3.65 -27.91 21.58
N HIS A 194 2.89 -27.02 22.23
CA HIS A 194 2.64 -25.63 21.78
C HIS A 194 3.75 -24.63 22.14
N THR A 195 4.75 -25.01 22.94
CA THR A 195 5.86 -24.11 23.31
C THR A 195 6.68 -23.68 22.10
N GLY A 196 6.77 -24.50 21.05
CA GLY A 196 7.49 -24.16 19.81
C GLY A 196 6.78 -23.11 18.96
N VAL A 197 5.47 -23.24 18.78
CA VAL A 197 4.67 -22.32 17.93
C VAL A 197 4.46 -20.99 18.64
N LEU A 198 4.12 -20.99 19.93
CA LEU A 198 4.03 -19.77 20.75
C LEU A 198 5.38 -19.06 20.84
N ARG A 199 6.49 -19.79 21.06
CA ARG A 199 7.83 -19.17 21.08
C ARG A 199 8.21 -18.58 19.73
N ARG A 200 7.91 -19.25 18.61
CA ARG A 200 8.13 -18.68 17.26
C ARG A 200 7.29 -17.43 17.04
N ALA A 201 6.03 -17.42 17.45
CA ALA A 201 5.16 -16.25 17.37
C ALA A 201 5.69 -15.09 18.22
N MET A 202 6.12 -15.36 19.46
CA MET A 202 6.75 -14.37 20.35
C MET A 202 8.09 -13.86 19.80
N ASP A 203 8.91 -14.71 19.21
CA ASP A 203 10.19 -14.31 18.59
C ASP A 203 9.95 -13.44 17.34
N MET A 204 8.93 -13.77 16.53
CA MET A 204 8.52 -12.95 15.40
C MET A 204 8.00 -11.59 15.85
N ASP A 205 7.18 -11.56 16.90
CA ASP A 205 6.64 -10.33 17.45
C ASP A 205 7.74 -9.44 18.05
N ARG A 206 8.69 -10.03 18.78
CA ARG A 206 9.86 -9.33 19.30
C ARG A 206 10.72 -8.74 18.17
N ARG A 207 10.98 -9.51 17.10
CA ARG A 207 11.74 -9.01 15.94
C ARG A 207 11.01 -7.87 15.24
N ARG A 208 9.69 -7.99 15.10
CA ARG A 208 8.83 -6.95 14.53
C ARG A 208 8.88 -5.68 15.36
N MET A 209 8.67 -5.76 16.66
CA MET A 209 8.75 -4.63 17.58
C MET A 209 10.11 -3.92 17.50
N LEU A 210 11.22 -4.68 17.48
CA LEU A 210 12.56 -4.11 17.34
C LEU A 210 12.75 -3.40 15.98
N GLY A 211 12.20 -3.96 14.90
CA GLY A 211 12.17 -3.33 13.58
C GLY A 211 11.39 -2.01 13.59
N GLU A 212 10.18 -2.01 14.16
CA GLU A 212 9.33 -0.83 14.30
C GLU A 212 10.01 0.27 15.13
N MET A 213 10.67 -0.08 16.24
CA MET A 213 11.48 0.85 17.02
C MET A 213 12.67 1.43 16.24
N ALA A 214 13.29 0.65 15.35
CA ALA A 214 14.36 1.14 14.49
C ALA A 214 13.85 2.15 13.46
N ILE A 215 12.71 1.86 12.82
CA ILE A 215 12.05 2.78 11.86
C ILE A 215 11.67 4.09 12.55
N SER A 216 11.09 4.00 13.75
CA SER A 216 10.68 5.18 14.53
C SER A 216 11.87 6.11 14.81
N ARG A 217 12.99 5.53 15.27
CA ARG A 217 14.24 6.28 15.52
C ARG A 217 14.81 6.89 14.23
N GLU A 218 14.85 6.11 13.15
CA GLU A 218 15.34 6.58 11.85
C GLU A 218 14.55 7.79 11.35
N LEU A 219 13.21 7.74 11.38
CA LEU A 219 12.35 8.85 10.94
C LEU A 219 12.54 10.09 11.82
N ALA A 220 12.63 9.92 13.14
CA ALA A 220 12.89 11.02 14.08
C ALA A 220 14.27 11.66 13.85
N ASP A 221 15.30 10.85 13.62
CA ASP A 221 16.67 11.32 13.35
C ASP A 221 16.76 12.07 12.02
N LEU A 222 16.12 11.56 10.98
CA LEU A 222 16.04 12.25 9.68
C LEU A 222 15.36 13.61 9.84
N ARG A 223 14.23 13.67 10.54
CA ARG A 223 13.51 14.92 10.81
C ARG A 223 14.40 15.94 11.52
N ARG A 224 15.03 15.55 12.63
CA ARG A 224 15.96 16.42 13.38
C ARG A 224 17.12 16.89 12.51
N THR A 225 17.65 16.02 11.66
CA THR A 225 18.75 16.36 10.74
C THR A 225 18.33 17.41 9.72
N ILE A 226 17.15 17.26 9.11
CA ILE A 226 16.55 18.23 8.17
C ILE A 226 16.28 19.56 8.87
N GLU A 227 15.62 19.54 10.02
CA GLU A 227 15.24 20.75 10.77
C GLU A 227 16.48 21.52 11.27
N SER A 228 17.56 20.82 11.61
CA SER A 228 18.83 21.44 12.02
C SER A 228 19.66 22.04 10.88
N GLY A 229 19.26 21.84 9.62
CA GLY A 229 20.02 22.30 8.44
C GLY A 229 21.28 21.50 8.11
N ARG A 230 21.54 20.38 8.82
CA ARG A 230 22.71 19.50 8.57
C ARG A 230 22.72 18.85 7.18
N VAL A 231 21.61 18.92 6.45
CA VAL A 231 21.45 18.40 5.09
C VAL A 231 20.95 19.49 4.13
N ASP A 232 21.44 20.73 4.27
CA ASP A 232 21.14 21.88 3.38
C ASP A 232 21.80 21.78 2.00
N HIS A 233 21.59 20.63 1.35
CA HIS A 233 22.07 20.29 0.04
C HIS A 233 20.90 19.72 -0.75
N ILE A 234 20.43 20.46 -1.77
CA ILE A 234 19.21 20.12 -2.52
C ILE A 234 19.22 18.66 -3.01
N PRO A 235 20.30 18.15 -3.64
CA PRO A 235 20.36 16.74 -4.05
C PRO A 235 20.18 15.73 -2.91
N TRP A 236 20.64 16.05 -1.68
CA TRP A 236 20.46 15.16 -0.54
C TRP A 236 19.01 15.16 -0.03
N LEU A 237 18.38 16.34 0.01
CA LEU A 237 16.97 16.46 0.35
C LEU A 237 16.09 15.70 -0.67
N ASP A 238 16.41 15.81 -1.95
CA ASP A 238 15.72 15.07 -3.01
C ASP A 238 15.93 13.55 -2.87
N ALA A 239 17.15 13.10 -2.56
CA ALA A 239 17.43 11.68 -2.31
C ALA A 239 16.65 11.14 -1.09
N ILE A 240 16.54 11.92 0.00
CA ILE A 240 15.74 11.54 1.17
C ILE A 240 14.26 11.42 0.79
N ILE A 241 13.71 12.39 0.06
CA ILE A 241 12.31 12.38 -0.39
C ILE A 241 12.05 11.16 -1.28
N ALA A 242 12.91 10.90 -2.26
CA ALA A 242 12.79 9.76 -3.17
C ALA A 242 12.83 8.44 -2.40
N ARG A 243 13.80 8.28 -1.50
CA ARG A 243 13.96 7.06 -0.68
C ARG A 243 12.74 6.79 0.21
N LEU A 244 12.20 7.82 0.87
CA LEU A 244 11.03 7.64 1.74
C LEU A 244 9.78 7.31 0.91
N ASN A 245 9.58 7.96 -0.24
CA ASN A 245 8.42 7.68 -1.10
C ASN A 245 8.46 6.26 -1.70
N ALA A 246 9.64 5.73 -1.98
CA ALA A 246 9.82 4.37 -2.49
C ALA A 246 9.68 3.27 -1.42
N ARG A 247 9.65 3.64 -0.12
CA ARG A 247 9.60 2.67 0.98
C ARG A 247 8.16 2.37 1.40
N GLU A 248 7.82 1.09 1.47
CA GLU A 248 6.61 0.60 2.14
C GLU A 248 6.81 0.60 3.66
N PHE A 249 5.82 1.09 4.41
CA PHE A 249 5.81 1.13 5.86
C PHE A 249 4.84 0.11 6.47
N PRO A 250 5.19 -0.45 7.65
CA PRO A 250 4.46 -1.59 8.23
C PRO A 250 3.05 -1.25 8.72
N ASP A 251 2.72 0.03 8.91
CA ASP A 251 1.37 0.52 9.23
C ASP A 251 1.17 1.99 8.81
N GLN A 252 -0.05 2.48 9.00
CA GLN A 252 -0.43 3.87 8.71
C GLN A 252 0.29 4.92 9.56
N GLY A 253 0.63 4.59 10.80
CA GLY A 253 1.33 5.49 11.71
C GLY A 253 2.74 5.80 11.19
N PHE A 254 3.48 4.77 10.79
CA PHE A 254 4.80 4.93 10.17
C PHE A 254 4.74 5.62 8.82
N ALA A 255 3.77 5.27 7.96
CA ALA A 255 3.58 5.96 6.68
C ALA A 255 3.27 7.46 6.86
N ARG A 256 2.46 7.80 7.89
CA ARG A 256 2.18 9.20 8.27
C ARG A 256 3.42 9.91 8.78
N ALA A 257 4.18 9.30 9.68
CA ALA A 257 5.43 9.87 10.17
C ALA A 257 6.43 10.12 9.02
N ALA A 258 6.57 9.18 8.09
CA ALA A 258 7.40 9.35 6.90
C ALA A 258 6.92 10.50 6.00
N ARG A 259 5.61 10.70 5.86
CA ARG A 259 5.03 11.85 5.15
C ARG A 259 5.42 13.18 5.79
N GLU A 260 5.43 13.26 7.12
CA GLU A 260 5.88 14.47 7.84
C GLU A 260 7.36 14.77 7.55
N VAL A 261 8.22 13.73 7.53
CA VAL A 261 9.64 13.89 7.15
C VAL A 261 9.77 14.37 5.71
N VAL A 262 9.00 13.81 4.78
CA VAL A 262 8.99 14.26 3.37
C VAL A 262 8.54 15.72 3.26
N ALA A 263 7.51 16.13 4.00
CA ALA A 263 7.02 17.51 4.02
C ALA A 263 8.09 18.48 4.57
N ALA A 264 8.78 18.09 5.64
CA ALA A 264 9.89 18.85 6.21
C ALA A 264 11.05 18.99 5.21
N ALA A 265 11.44 17.90 4.54
CA ALA A 265 12.48 17.91 3.50
C ALA A 265 12.11 18.85 2.33
N GLN A 266 10.86 18.80 1.86
CA GLN A 266 10.37 19.69 0.78
C GLN A 266 10.36 21.16 1.20
N ALA A 267 9.93 21.46 2.43
CA ALA A 267 9.95 22.81 2.97
C ALA A 267 11.39 23.34 3.08
N ARG A 268 12.31 22.52 3.60
CA ARG A 268 13.73 22.88 3.69
C ARG A 268 14.36 23.08 2.31
N ARG A 269 14.05 22.21 1.34
CA ARG A 269 14.52 22.34 -0.05
C ARG A 269 14.12 23.67 -0.67
N ARG A 270 12.85 24.08 -0.50
CA ARG A 270 12.37 25.40 -0.98
C ARG A 270 13.14 26.54 -0.35
N TRP A 271 13.28 26.50 0.98
CA TRP A 271 14.05 27.51 1.73
C TRP A 271 15.50 27.60 1.25
N VAL A 272 16.20 26.46 1.07
CA VAL A 272 17.58 26.42 0.57
C VAL A 272 17.66 27.01 -0.84
N ALA A 273 16.74 26.63 -1.74
CA ALA A 273 16.70 27.15 -3.10
C ALA A 273 16.42 28.67 -3.16
N GLU A 274 15.63 29.20 -2.24
CA GLU A 274 15.39 30.64 -2.10
C GLU A 274 16.62 31.36 -1.53
N TYR A 275 17.25 30.79 -0.50
CA TYR A 275 18.47 31.31 0.10
C TYR A 275 19.60 31.46 -0.92
N TYR A 276 19.86 30.42 -1.74
CA TYR A 276 20.86 30.48 -2.81
C TYR A 276 20.50 31.48 -3.93
N ARG A 277 19.22 31.64 -4.27
CA ARG A 277 18.78 32.66 -5.24
C ARG A 277 18.93 34.09 -4.73
N GLY A 278 18.78 34.30 -3.41
CA GLY A 278 18.97 35.60 -2.76
C GLY A 278 20.43 36.02 -2.60
N MET A 279 21.37 35.07 -2.68
CA MET A 279 22.80 35.36 -2.68
C MET A 279 23.21 35.91 -4.06
N SER A 280 23.31 37.24 -4.14
CA SER A 280 23.87 37.92 -5.31
C SER A 280 25.36 37.62 -5.39
N PHE A 281 25.86 37.09 -6.50
CA PHE A 281 27.30 36.90 -6.72
C PHE A 281 27.93 38.29 -6.90
N HIS A 282 28.59 38.81 -5.86
CA HIS A 282 29.38 40.03 -5.97
C HIS A 282 30.73 39.68 -6.61
N PRO A 283 31.22 40.41 -7.63
CA PRO A 283 32.48 40.09 -8.33
C PRO A 283 33.73 40.06 -7.43
N SER A 284 33.64 40.59 -6.21
CA SER A 284 34.69 40.61 -5.20
C SER A 284 34.76 39.36 -4.30
N GLY A 285 33.92 38.34 -4.54
CA GLY A 285 33.90 37.10 -3.74
C GLY A 285 33.26 37.22 -2.36
N VAL A 286 32.64 38.36 -2.05
CA VAL A 286 31.92 38.60 -0.78
C VAL A 286 30.42 38.42 -0.98
N TYR A 287 29.83 37.48 -0.24
CA TYR A 287 28.38 37.26 -0.24
C TYR A 287 27.69 38.36 0.57
N LEU A 288 26.97 39.26 -0.10
CA LEU A 288 26.08 40.23 0.55
C LEU A 288 24.65 39.70 0.56
N ARG A 289 24.06 39.62 1.77
CA ARG A 289 22.64 39.34 1.96
C ARG A 289 21.88 40.61 1.59
N ARG A 290 20.96 40.54 0.62
CA ARG A 290 20.01 41.63 0.36
C ARG A 290 19.03 41.78 1.52
#